data_AF-A0A7X0E0E6-F1
#
_entry.id   AF-A0A7X0E0E6-F1
#
_cell.length_a   1.000
_cell.length_b   1.000
_cell.length_c   1.000
_cell.angle_alpha   90.00
_cell.angle_beta   90.00
_cell.angle_gamma   90.00
#
_symmetry.space_group_name_H-M   'P 1'
#
loop_
_entity.id
_entity.type
_entity.pdbx_description
1 polymer ?
#
loop_
_entity_poly.entity_id
_entity_poly.type
_entity_poly.pdbx_seq_one_letter_code
_entity_poly.pdbx_strand_id
1 'polypeptide(L)'
;MMGKERRLRMNDAIKTITIPFLRAQGFKGSFPHFRRMKDDRINLLTFQFSLSSPKFVVEISNCSPKGIARSWGNPVKPSNCTAHDMHRRLRLGNSRNEGDHWFDFSKDVLWGNIYQQKAKEIIELWQQAEVWWAEDPHDQRNAMVPQ
;
A
#
# COMPACT_ATOMS: atom_id res chain seq x y z
N MET A 1 -12.31 -21.60 -11.45
CA MET A 1 -11.07 -21.26 -10.71
C MET A 1 -11.42 -21.06 -9.24
N MET A 2 -10.79 -21.80 -8.31
CA MET A 2 -11.02 -21.62 -6.87
C MET A 2 -10.44 -20.28 -6.36
N GLY A 3 -10.97 -19.74 -5.26
CA GLY A 3 -10.50 -18.47 -4.68
C GLY A 3 -8.99 -18.45 -4.36
N LYS A 4 -8.44 -19.58 -3.91
CA LYS A 4 -7.00 -19.75 -3.65
C LYS A 4 -6.16 -19.58 -4.93
N GLU A 5 -6.62 -20.11 -6.05
CA GLU A 5 -5.90 -20.02 -7.32
C GLU A 5 -5.95 -18.59 -7.88
N ARG A 6 -7.11 -17.91 -7.79
CA ARG A 6 -7.22 -16.48 -8.14
C ARG A 6 -6.24 -15.65 -7.31
N ARG A 7 -6.13 -15.92 -6.00
CA ARG A 7 -5.19 -15.22 -5.12
C ARG A 7 -3.73 -15.46 -5.53
N LEU A 8 -3.36 -16.68 -5.88
CA LEU A 8 -1.99 -16.98 -6.32
C LEU A 8 -1.65 -16.23 -7.62
N ARG A 9 -2.56 -16.21 -8.59
CA ARG A 9 -2.38 -15.46 -9.85
C ARG A 9 -2.29 -13.95 -9.62
N MET A 10 -3.10 -13.40 -8.71
CA MET A 10 -3.02 -11.98 -8.35
C MET A 10 -1.69 -11.65 -7.65
N ASN A 11 -1.24 -12.50 -6.73
CA ASN A 11 0.06 -12.33 -6.08
C ASN A 11 1.21 -12.36 -7.09
N ASP A 12 1.14 -13.26 -8.08
CA ASP A 12 2.14 -13.36 -9.15
C ASP A 12 2.17 -12.10 -10.02
N ALA A 13 1.01 -11.58 -10.42
CA ALA A 13 0.92 -10.33 -11.18
C ALA A 13 1.49 -9.13 -10.41
N ILE A 14 1.20 -9.00 -9.11
CA ILE A 14 1.80 -7.94 -8.26
C ILE A 14 3.32 -8.11 -8.21
N LYS A 15 3.82 -9.33 -8.03
CA LYS A 15 5.26 -9.60 -7.92
C LYS A 15 6.03 -9.32 -9.20
N THR A 16 5.42 -9.59 -10.34
CA THR A 16 6.06 -9.47 -11.66
C THR A 16 5.91 -8.07 -12.27
N ILE A 17 4.88 -7.32 -11.89
CA ILE A 17 4.58 -6.00 -12.49
C ILE A 17 4.77 -4.87 -11.47
N THR A 18 4.01 -4.91 -10.37
CA THR A 18 3.94 -3.79 -9.43
C THR A 18 5.20 -3.68 -8.57
N ILE A 19 5.74 -4.79 -8.05
CA ILE A 19 6.93 -4.74 -7.18
C ILE A 19 8.15 -4.16 -7.91
N PRO A 20 8.51 -4.57 -9.15
CA PRO A 20 9.61 -3.95 -9.89
C PRO A 20 9.44 -2.44 -10.04
N PHE A 21 8.22 -1.97 -10.34
CA PHE A 21 7.91 -0.55 -10.36
C PHE A 21 8.18 0.11 -9.00
N LEU A 22 7.66 -0.44 -7.89
CA LEU A 22 7.91 0.09 -6.55
C LEU A 22 9.41 0.13 -6.22
N ARG A 23 10.20 -0.87 -6.63
CA ARG A 23 11.66 -0.86 -6.48
C ARG A 23 12.30 0.29 -7.22
N ALA A 24 11.90 0.54 -8.46
CA ALA A 24 12.38 1.68 -9.25
C ALA A 24 12.03 3.02 -8.58
N GLN A 25 10.91 3.10 -7.87
CA GLN A 25 10.52 4.26 -7.05
C GLN A 25 11.27 4.37 -5.71
N GLY A 26 12.19 3.45 -5.41
CA GLY A 26 13.01 3.47 -4.20
C GLY A 26 12.42 2.73 -2.99
N PHE A 27 11.34 1.96 -3.16
CA PHE A 27 10.74 1.20 -2.06
C PHE A 27 11.57 -0.04 -1.67
N LYS A 28 11.79 -0.20 -0.37
CA LYS A 28 12.38 -1.36 0.30
C LYS A 28 11.29 -2.15 1.04
N GLY A 29 11.63 -3.30 1.61
CA GLY A 29 10.70 -4.22 2.29
C GLY A 29 10.28 -5.41 1.44
N SER A 30 9.31 -6.18 1.90
CA SER A 30 8.82 -7.40 1.25
C SER A 30 7.29 -7.40 1.22
N PHE A 31 6.71 -8.00 0.18
CA PHE A 31 5.26 -8.13 0.11
C PHE A 31 4.71 -8.82 1.38
N PRO A 32 3.70 -8.24 2.06
CA PRO A 32 2.81 -7.18 1.58
C PRO A 32 3.19 -5.74 1.96
N HIS A 33 4.32 -5.51 2.64
CA HIS A 33 4.68 -4.21 3.22
C HIS A 33 5.91 -3.59 2.56
N PHE A 34 5.74 -2.38 2.05
CA PHE A 34 6.79 -1.61 1.40
C PHE A 34 6.95 -0.24 2.07
N ARG A 35 8.18 0.25 2.07
CA ARG A 35 8.51 1.59 2.56
C ARG A 35 9.57 2.28 1.73
N ARG A 36 9.45 3.58 1.55
CA ARG A 36 10.43 4.44 0.92
C ARG A 36 10.85 5.52 1.91
N MET A 37 12.14 5.51 2.26
CA MET A 37 12.72 6.49 3.17
C MET A 37 12.93 7.82 2.42
N LYS A 38 12.51 8.92 3.03
CA LYS A 38 12.83 10.29 2.66
C LYS A 38 13.46 10.97 3.88
N ASP A 39 14.02 12.17 3.68
CA ASP A 39 14.71 12.89 4.76
C ASP A 39 13.72 13.33 5.86
N ASP A 40 12.49 13.71 5.48
CA ASP A 40 11.47 14.25 6.38
C ASP A 40 10.39 13.23 6.80
N ARG A 41 10.33 12.07 6.15
CA ARG A 41 9.25 11.06 6.35
C ARG A 41 9.61 9.68 5.82
N ILE A 42 8.79 8.70 6.17
CA ILE A 42 8.78 7.39 5.54
C ILE A 42 7.44 7.24 4.81
N ASN A 43 7.48 7.03 3.50
CA ASN A 43 6.28 6.66 2.75
C ASN A 43 6.03 5.16 2.93
N LEU A 44 4.82 4.81 3.37
CA LEU A 44 4.39 3.44 3.65
C LEU A 44 3.35 3.00 2.63
N LEU A 45 3.46 1.76 2.15
CA LEU A 45 2.50 1.11 1.26
C LEU A 45 2.27 -0.33 1.71
N THR A 46 1.02 -0.75 1.85
CA THR A 46 0.65 -2.10 2.29
C THR A 46 -0.46 -2.69 1.44
N PHE A 47 -0.28 -3.93 1.00
CA PHE A 47 -1.32 -4.70 0.33
C PHE A 47 -2.15 -5.46 1.37
N GLN A 48 -3.45 -5.21 1.42
CA GLN A 48 -4.36 -5.95 2.29
C GLN A 48 -5.43 -6.65 1.44
N PHE A 49 -5.45 -7.98 1.49
CA PHE A 49 -6.44 -8.77 0.76
C PHE A 49 -7.66 -9.07 1.62
N SER A 50 -8.82 -9.16 0.97
CA SER A 50 -10.04 -9.65 1.60
C SER A 50 -9.88 -11.13 1.98
N LEU A 51 -10.50 -11.52 3.11
CA LEU A 51 -10.54 -12.91 3.58
C LEU A 51 -11.60 -13.74 2.86
N SER A 52 -12.65 -13.10 2.34
CA SER A 52 -13.84 -13.75 1.80
C SER A 52 -14.05 -13.52 0.30
N SER A 53 -13.32 -12.60 -0.31
CA SER A 53 -13.50 -12.24 -1.72
C SER A 53 -12.16 -12.09 -2.46
N PRO A 54 -12.14 -12.30 -3.79
CA PRO A 54 -10.96 -12.08 -4.62
C PRO A 54 -10.79 -10.58 -4.89
N LYS A 55 -10.53 -9.83 -3.82
CA LYS A 55 -10.30 -8.39 -3.81
C LYS A 55 -9.16 -8.03 -2.88
N PHE A 56 -8.51 -6.90 -3.13
CA PHE A 56 -7.54 -6.32 -2.21
C PHE A 56 -7.63 -4.79 -2.21
N VAL A 57 -7.02 -4.18 -1.20
CA VAL A 57 -6.79 -2.74 -1.13
C VAL A 57 -5.28 -2.49 -1.06
N VAL A 58 -4.88 -1.30 -1.48
CA VAL A 58 -3.52 -0.79 -1.28
C VAL A 58 -3.63 0.39 -0.33
N GLU A 59 -3.19 0.19 0.91
CA GLU A 59 -3.21 1.23 1.93
C GLU A 59 -1.88 1.98 1.95
N ILE A 60 -1.93 3.30 1.88
CA ILE A 60 -0.76 4.16 1.98
C ILE A 60 -0.83 5.04 3.22
N SER A 61 0.34 5.33 3.80
CA SER A 61 0.49 6.26 4.91
C SER A 61 1.87 6.93 4.92
N ASN A 62 2.05 7.93 5.78
CA ASN A 62 3.36 8.46 6.16
C ASN A 62 3.66 8.07 7.61
N CYS A 63 4.93 7.97 7.97
CA CYS A 63 5.34 8.04 9.37
C CYS A 63 6.65 8.82 9.52
N SER A 64 7.03 9.10 10.77
CA SER A 64 8.26 9.80 11.11
C SER A 64 9.50 9.06 10.60
N PRO A 65 10.56 9.78 10.16
CA PRO A 65 11.84 9.15 9.83
C PRO A 65 12.50 8.46 11.05
N LYS A 66 12.04 8.79 12.28
CA LYS A 66 12.48 8.16 13.54
C LYS A 66 11.75 6.87 13.88
N GLY A 67 10.70 6.50 13.14
CA GLY A 67 9.87 5.33 13.40
C GLY A 67 8.57 5.70 14.11
N ILE A 68 7.98 4.75 14.84
CA ILE A 68 6.65 4.93 15.46
C ILE A 68 6.73 4.58 16.95
N ALA A 69 6.39 5.54 17.80
CA ALA A 69 6.14 5.35 19.21
C ALA A 69 4.88 4.51 19.41
N ARG A 70 4.92 3.62 20.39
CA ARG A 70 3.73 2.87 20.82
C ARG A 70 3.39 3.26 22.25
N SER A 71 2.09 3.29 22.56
CA SER A 71 1.60 3.47 23.93
C SER A 71 1.98 2.29 24.84
N TRP A 72 2.26 1.13 24.25
CA TRP A 72 2.72 -0.06 24.94
C TRP A 72 3.64 -0.90 24.05
N GLY A 73 4.63 -1.55 24.66
CA GLY A 73 5.67 -2.30 23.96
C GLY A 73 6.76 -1.41 23.34
N ASN A 74 7.66 -2.04 22.58
CA ASN A 74 8.78 -1.33 21.97
C ASN A 74 8.35 -0.44 20.80
N PRO A 75 8.99 0.73 20.61
CA PRO A 75 8.82 1.53 19.41
C PRO A 75 9.10 0.72 18.13
N VAL A 76 8.36 1.01 17.06
CA VAL A 76 8.61 0.41 15.74
C VAL A 76 9.75 1.17 15.09
N LYS A 77 10.83 0.46 14.79
CA LYS A 77 11.96 1.03 14.06
C LYS A 77 11.51 1.52 12.67
N PRO A 78 12.15 2.57 12.11
CA PRO A 78 11.94 3.00 10.73
C PRO A 78 11.97 1.85 9.72
N SER A 79 12.86 0.88 10.00
CA SER A 79 13.06 -0.29 9.16
C SER A 79 11.94 -1.32 9.26
N ASN A 80 10.91 -1.13 10.09
CA ASN A 80 9.83 -2.10 10.33
C ASN A 80 8.45 -1.45 10.26
N CYS A 81 8.37 -0.14 10.01
CA CYS A 81 7.10 0.57 9.91
C CYS A 81 6.29 0.05 8.71
N THR A 82 4.99 -0.12 8.93
CA THR A 82 4.00 -0.52 7.93
C THR A 82 2.84 0.47 7.94
N ALA A 83 2.05 0.54 6.87
CA ALA A 83 0.89 1.42 6.86
C ALA A 83 -0.05 1.10 8.03
N HIS A 84 -0.23 -0.20 8.37
CA HIS A 84 -1.08 -0.65 9.46
C HIS A 84 -0.65 -0.19 10.87
N ASP A 85 0.59 0.24 11.07
CA ASP A 85 1.03 0.84 12.33
C ASP A 85 0.47 2.27 12.52
N MET A 86 0.01 2.90 11.44
CA MET A 86 -0.52 4.28 11.45
C MET A 86 -2.04 4.30 11.57
N HIS A 87 -2.57 5.26 12.34
CA HIS A 87 -4.02 5.40 12.54
C HIS A 87 -4.76 5.91 11.29
N ARG A 88 -4.13 6.75 10.47
CA ARG A 88 -4.75 7.34 9.28
C ARG A 88 -4.08 6.79 8.03
N ARG A 89 -4.89 6.30 7.08
CA ARG A 89 -4.42 5.66 5.86
C ARG A 89 -5.36 6.00 4.72
N LEU A 90 -4.81 6.24 3.53
CA LEU A 90 -5.60 6.32 2.30
C LEU A 90 -5.61 4.94 1.64
N ARG A 91 -6.76 4.50 1.13
CA ARG A 91 -6.83 3.42 0.14
C ARG A 91 -6.61 4.03 -1.25
N LEU A 92 -5.53 3.64 -1.91
CA LEU A 92 -5.19 4.10 -3.24
C LEU A 92 -6.36 3.86 -4.20
N GLY A 93 -6.68 4.82 -5.06
CA GLY A 93 -7.87 4.81 -5.92
C GLY A 93 -9.10 5.48 -5.30
N ASN A 94 -9.06 5.89 -4.03
CA ASN A 94 -10.14 6.63 -3.39
C ASN A 94 -10.04 8.14 -3.69
N SER A 95 -10.89 8.67 -4.59
CA SER A 95 -10.95 10.11 -4.86
C SER A 95 -11.97 10.82 -3.95
N ARG A 96 -11.53 11.88 -3.27
CA ARG A 96 -12.34 12.96 -2.64
C ARG A 96 -13.72 12.52 -2.10
N ASN A 97 -13.70 11.99 -0.88
CA ASN A 97 -14.81 11.90 0.09
C ASN A 97 -15.89 10.82 -0.06
N GLU A 98 -15.93 9.96 -1.08
CA GLU A 98 -16.94 8.88 -1.10
C GLU A 98 -16.41 7.60 -1.74
N GLY A 99 -15.72 6.75 -0.99
CA GLY A 99 -15.51 5.38 -1.44
C GLY A 99 -14.46 4.56 -0.71
N ASP A 100 -14.71 3.25 -0.67
CA ASP A 100 -13.72 2.24 -0.36
C ASP A 100 -13.23 1.63 -1.69
N HIS A 101 -11.96 1.87 -2.06
CA HIS A 101 -11.43 1.37 -3.33
C HIS A 101 -10.85 -0.05 -3.17
N TRP A 102 -11.62 -1.02 -3.67
CA TRP A 102 -11.19 -2.41 -3.78
C TRP A 102 -10.78 -2.75 -5.21
N PHE A 103 -9.55 -3.23 -5.36
CA PHE A 103 -9.07 -3.87 -6.58
C PHE A 103 -9.72 -5.25 -6.70
N ASP A 104 -10.85 -5.30 -7.41
CA ASP A 104 -11.65 -6.52 -7.62
C ASP A 104 -11.13 -7.33 -8.82
N PHE A 105 -10.78 -8.59 -8.57
CA PHE A 105 -10.33 -9.55 -9.57
C PHE A 105 -11.22 -10.82 -9.58
N SER A 106 -12.47 -10.70 -9.15
CA SER A 106 -13.45 -11.79 -9.12
C SER A 106 -13.87 -12.27 -10.50
N LYS A 107 -14.00 -11.35 -11.46
CA LYS A 107 -14.51 -11.63 -12.80
C LYS A 107 -13.39 -11.55 -13.80
N ASP A 108 -13.34 -12.56 -14.66
CA ASP A 108 -12.46 -12.53 -15.82
C ASP A 108 -12.97 -11.47 -16.81
N VAL A 109 -12.06 -10.92 -17.59
CA VAL A 109 -12.34 -9.87 -18.56
C VAL A 109 -12.44 -10.46 -19.95
N LEU A 110 -13.24 -9.83 -20.83
CA LEU A 110 -13.39 -10.27 -22.23
C LEU A 110 -12.06 -10.20 -22.99
N TRP A 111 -11.21 -9.24 -22.65
CA TRP A 111 -9.92 -9.02 -23.28
C TRP A 111 -8.80 -8.82 -22.25
N GLY A 112 -7.70 -9.54 -22.42
CA GLY A 112 -6.51 -9.44 -21.59
C GLY A 112 -6.57 -10.29 -20.32
N ASN A 113 -5.81 -9.88 -19.29
CA ASN A 113 -5.63 -10.62 -18.05
C ASN A 113 -5.98 -9.73 -16.85
N ILE A 114 -7.06 -10.07 -16.14
CA ILE A 114 -7.57 -9.29 -15.00
C ILE A 114 -6.50 -9.05 -13.93
N TYR A 115 -5.65 -10.04 -13.65
CA TYR A 115 -4.60 -9.91 -12.64
C TYR A 115 -3.54 -8.88 -13.05
N GLN A 116 -3.13 -8.90 -14.32
CA GLN A 116 -2.18 -7.90 -14.84
C GLN A 116 -2.80 -6.52 -14.89
N GLN A 117 -4.08 -6.40 -15.27
CA GLN A 117 -4.80 -5.12 -15.28
C GLN A 117 -4.84 -4.51 -13.87
N LYS A 118 -5.24 -5.28 -12.86
CA LYS A 118 -5.27 -4.80 -11.46
C LYS A 118 -3.87 -4.45 -10.93
N ALA A 119 -2.82 -5.16 -11.37
CA ALA A 119 -1.45 -4.82 -11.01
C ALA A 119 -0.96 -3.51 -11.66
N LYS A 120 -1.39 -3.22 -12.90
CA LYS A 120 -1.08 -1.98 -13.63
C LYS A 120 -1.89 -0.79 -13.14
N GLU A 121 -3.14 -0.99 -12.72
CA GLU A 121 -3.99 0.06 -12.14
C GLU A 121 -3.33 0.75 -10.94
N ILE A 122 -2.58 0.01 -10.12
CA ILE A 122 -1.79 0.58 -9.01
C ILE A 122 -0.74 1.59 -9.51
N ILE A 123 -0.12 1.30 -10.66
CA ILE A 123 0.88 2.16 -11.30
C ILE A 123 0.20 3.39 -11.92
N GLU A 124 -0.97 3.21 -12.52
CA GLU A 124 -1.77 4.32 -13.07
C GLU A 124 -2.21 5.29 -11.97
N LEU A 125 -2.50 4.79 -10.77
CA LEU A 125 -2.84 5.57 -9.59
C LEU A 125 -1.61 6.16 -8.86
N TRP A 126 -0.39 5.95 -9.36
CA TRP A 126 0.83 6.33 -8.65
C TRP A 126 0.90 7.83 -8.30
N GLN A 127 0.45 8.69 -9.21
CA GLN A 127 0.46 10.13 -8.97
C GLN A 127 -0.41 10.53 -7.76
N GLN A 128 -1.51 9.81 -7.52
CA GLN A 128 -2.34 10.03 -6.32
C GLN A 128 -1.55 9.73 -5.05
N ALA A 129 -0.76 8.66 -5.04
CA ALA A 129 0.06 8.29 -3.89
C ALA A 129 1.12 9.36 -3.60
N GLU A 130 1.85 9.83 -4.63
CA GLU A 130 2.85 10.88 -4.50
C GLU A 130 2.26 12.18 -3.95
N VAL A 131 1.12 12.62 -4.47
CA VAL A 131 0.41 13.82 -3.99
C VAL A 131 0.02 13.66 -2.52
N TRP A 132 -0.65 12.56 -2.17
CA TRP A 132 -1.13 12.36 -0.81
C TRP A 132 0.00 12.27 0.21
N TRP A 133 1.10 11.58 -0.13
CA TRP A 133 2.29 11.53 0.73
C TRP A 133 2.98 12.88 0.87
N ALA A 134 2.93 13.74 -0.15
CA ALA A 134 3.51 15.07 -0.11
C ALA A 134 2.66 16.06 0.69
N GLU A 135 1.33 16.01 0.53
CA GLU A 135 0.38 16.83 1.28
C GLU A 135 0.34 16.44 2.76
N ASP A 136 0.55 15.16 3.07
CA ASP A 136 0.47 14.60 4.43
C ASP A 136 -0.74 15.14 5.22
N PRO A 137 -1.98 14.93 4.71
CA PRO A 137 -3.18 15.67 5.17
C PRO A 137 -3.57 15.41 6.63
N HIS A 138 -2.88 14.50 7.31
CA HIS A 138 -3.08 14.17 8.72
C HIS A 138 -1.81 14.37 9.57
N ASP A 139 -0.83 15.11 9.05
CA ASP A 139 0.46 15.43 9.70
C ASP A 139 1.17 14.19 10.29
N GLN A 140 1.15 13.09 9.53
CA GLN A 140 1.57 11.79 10.05
C GLN A 140 3.07 11.64 10.21
N ARG A 141 3.89 12.45 9.54
CA ARG A 141 5.34 12.48 9.78
C ARG A 141 5.69 12.99 11.18
N ASN A 142 4.80 13.77 11.80
CA ASN A 142 4.93 14.29 13.15
C ASN A 142 4.07 13.53 14.18
N ALA A 143 3.24 12.59 13.73
CA ALA A 143 2.45 11.74 14.61
C ALA A 143 3.30 10.60 15.19
N MET A 144 3.03 10.25 16.45
CA MET A 144 3.59 9.06 17.11
C MET A 144 5.13 9.01 17.01
N VAL A 145 5.82 10.14 17.17
CA VAL A 145 7.29 10.20 17.09
C VAL A 145 7.91 9.61 18.36
N PRO A 146 8.86 8.66 18.28
CA PRO A 146 9.64 8.22 19.44
C PRO A 146 10.37 9.40 20.11
N GLN A 147 10.32 9.47 21.44
CA GLN A 147 11.08 10.45 22.23
C GLN A 147 12.57 10.15 22.20
#